data_AF-A0A9E6EVW0-F1
#
_entry.id   AF-A0A9E6EVW0-F1
#
_cell.length_a   1.000
_cell.length_b   1.000
_cell.length_c   1.000
_cell.angle_alpha   90.00
_cell.angle_beta   90.00
_cell.angle_gamma   90.00
#
_symmetry.space_group_name_H-M   'P 1'
#
loop_
_entity.id
_entity.type
_entity.pdbx_description
1 polymer ?
#
loop_
_entity_poly.entity_id
_entity_poly.type
_entity_poly.pdbx_seq_one_letter_code
_entity_poly.pdbx_strand_id
1 'polypeptide(L)'
;MRILDIDLDFFLDEIAHFRKRNNQRLNKNAYIPWNAGQVECFLENKLGLDKNNPLPGALFIHHDEVFDWCKDLRMNENDESFSFVHVDAHSDLATGIDGCYIYIMETMLRKPIANRPEIKDAGYLQKLNPGNFLVFMAACEWVNEITFVKHHKSNELYNPLFFQDNNIATNNIQLKSYQLNIVKKLAQGTNIINNIRNHNPIFQTTPIPFREVKWCDYNENNKFDYIFLTQSPSFTPRSSDKLIDVIKMYMQIKTTANI
;
A
#
# COMPACT_ATOMS: atom_id res chain seq x y z
N MET A 1 6.04 9.02 -12.10
CA MET A 1 6.56 7.63 -12.16
C MET A 1 5.49 6.56 -11.93
N ARG A 2 5.54 5.45 -12.67
CA ARG A 2 4.73 4.24 -12.48
C ARG A 2 5.51 3.16 -11.74
N ILE A 3 5.01 2.73 -10.59
CA ILE A 3 5.66 1.77 -9.70
C ILE A 3 4.87 0.47 -9.70
N LEU A 4 5.57 -0.64 -9.96
CA LEU A 4 5.09 -1.98 -9.67
C LEU A 4 5.52 -2.34 -8.24
N ASP A 5 4.56 -2.48 -7.34
CA ASP A 5 4.79 -2.81 -5.94
C ASP A 5 4.24 -4.22 -5.67
N ILE A 6 5.10 -5.14 -5.23
CA ILE A 6 4.77 -6.55 -5.07
C ILE A 6 5.04 -6.97 -3.62
N ASP A 7 4.04 -7.51 -2.93
CA ASP A 7 4.27 -8.29 -1.71
C ASP A 7 4.35 -9.78 -2.04
N LEU A 8 5.28 -10.47 -1.38
CA LEU A 8 5.53 -11.88 -1.52
C LEU A 8 4.35 -12.76 -1.06
N ASP A 9 3.51 -12.26 -0.13
CA ASP A 9 2.36 -13.01 0.37
C ASP A 9 1.23 -13.18 -0.67
N PHE A 10 1.23 -12.37 -1.73
CA PHE A 10 0.38 -12.54 -2.90
C PHE A 10 0.56 -13.92 -3.56
N PHE A 11 1.78 -14.48 -3.51
CA PHE A 11 2.11 -15.75 -4.16
C PHE A 11 1.85 -16.98 -3.27
N LEU A 12 0.94 -16.87 -2.31
CA LEU A 12 0.48 -17.98 -1.48
C LEU A 12 -0.81 -18.58 -2.03
N ASP A 13 -1.18 -19.77 -1.57
CA ASP A 13 -2.48 -20.36 -1.82
C ASP A 13 -3.57 -19.86 -0.85
N GLU A 14 -3.17 -19.33 0.31
CA GLU A 14 -4.02 -18.80 1.38
C GLU A 14 -3.56 -17.42 1.84
N ILE A 15 -4.49 -16.61 2.38
CA ILE A 15 -4.20 -15.28 2.95
C ILE A 15 -4.13 -15.38 4.48
N ALA A 16 -3.07 -14.81 5.06
CA ALA A 16 -2.91 -14.73 6.51
C ALA A 16 -3.42 -13.40 7.06
N HIS A 17 -4.53 -13.43 7.81
CA HIS A 17 -5.10 -12.24 8.44
C HIS A 17 -4.60 -12.00 9.87
N PHE A 18 -4.78 -10.77 10.36
CA PHE A 18 -4.52 -10.36 11.76
C PHE A 18 -3.09 -10.60 12.25
N ARG A 19 -2.12 -10.42 11.34
CA ARG A 19 -0.69 -10.55 11.63
C ARG A 19 -0.10 -9.18 11.98
N LYS A 20 1.00 -9.21 12.72
CA LYS A 20 1.81 -8.06 13.12
C LYS A 20 3.25 -8.27 12.65
N ARG A 21 3.98 -7.17 12.44
CA ARG A 21 5.37 -7.12 11.95
C ARG A 21 6.30 -8.18 12.57
N ASN A 22 6.19 -8.38 13.89
CA ASN A 22 7.08 -9.25 14.66
C ASN A 22 6.55 -10.68 14.88
N ASN A 23 5.46 -11.08 14.21
CA ASN A 23 5.00 -12.46 14.30
C ASN A 23 6.01 -13.42 13.65
N GLN A 24 6.10 -14.64 14.20
CA GLN A 24 6.87 -15.72 13.58
C GLN A 24 6.34 -16.04 12.18
N ARG A 25 7.21 -16.42 11.25
CA ARG A 25 6.82 -16.84 9.89
C ARG A 25 5.73 -17.90 9.87
N LEU A 26 4.96 -17.94 8.79
CA LEU A 26 3.84 -18.88 8.63
C LEU A 26 4.30 -20.33 8.53
N ASN A 27 3.37 -21.24 8.83
CA ASN A 27 3.58 -22.67 8.68
C ASN A 27 3.58 -23.06 7.20
N LYS A 28 4.70 -23.61 6.71
CA LYS A 28 4.90 -24.01 5.31
C LYS A 28 3.93 -25.08 4.77
N ASN A 29 3.25 -25.82 5.65
CA ASN A 29 2.27 -26.85 5.25
C ASN A 29 0.85 -26.30 5.16
N ALA A 30 0.60 -25.12 5.76
CA ALA A 30 -0.72 -24.46 5.73
C ALA A 30 -0.77 -23.29 4.74
N TYR A 31 0.39 -22.72 4.42
CA TYR A 31 0.56 -21.65 3.44
C TYR A 31 1.61 -22.11 2.46
N ILE A 32 1.19 -22.42 1.25
CA ILE A 32 2.01 -23.03 0.21
C ILE A 32 2.32 -21.96 -0.83
N PRO A 33 3.59 -21.56 -1.00
CA PRO A 33 3.95 -20.63 -2.05
C PRO A 33 3.79 -21.28 -3.42
N TRP A 34 3.48 -20.45 -4.41
CA TRP A 34 3.56 -20.81 -5.82
C TRP A 34 4.96 -21.36 -6.16
N ASN A 35 5.05 -22.10 -7.26
CA ASN A 35 6.34 -22.51 -7.81
C ASN A 35 6.93 -21.39 -8.69
N ALA A 36 8.23 -21.50 -9.00
CA ALA A 36 8.94 -20.49 -9.79
C ALA A 36 8.28 -20.24 -11.16
N GLY A 37 7.89 -21.29 -11.88
CA GLY A 37 7.26 -21.14 -13.19
C GLY A 37 5.89 -20.45 -13.15
N GLN A 38 5.11 -20.62 -12.08
CA GLN A 38 3.86 -19.86 -11.88
C GLN A 38 4.14 -18.38 -11.69
N VAL A 39 5.15 -18.04 -10.88
CA VAL A 39 5.56 -16.65 -10.64
C VAL A 39 6.09 -16.01 -11.92
N GLU A 40 7.01 -16.68 -12.63
CA GLU A 40 7.54 -16.21 -13.92
C GLU A 40 6.43 -15.97 -14.93
N CYS A 41 5.51 -16.94 -15.08
CA CYS A 41 4.37 -16.83 -15.98
C CYS A 41 3.49 -15.61 -15.64
N PHE A 42 3.26 -15.33 -14.36
CA PHE A 42 2.50 -14.16 -13.93
C PHE A 42 3.26 -12.85 -14.21
N LEU A 43 4.53 -12.77 -13.82
CA LEU A 43 5.37 -11.59 -14.04
C LEU A 43 5.49 -11.25 -15.53
N GLU A 44 5.68 -12.24 -16.40
CA GLU A 44 5.85 -12.03 -17.83
C GLU A 44 4.50 -11.79 -18.54
N ASN A 45 3.50 -12.62 -18.30
CA ASN A 45 2.26 -12.58 -19.09
C ASN A 45 1.21 -11.60 -18.54
N LYS A 46 1.24 -11.30 -17.24
CA LYS A 46 0.28 -10.38 -16.60
C LYS A 46 0.88 -9.01 -16.30
N LEU A 47 2.15 -8.96 -15.94
CA LEU A 47 2.83 -7.71 -15.56
C LEU A 47 3.79 -7.20 -16.65
N GLY A 48 4.00 -7.96 -17.73
CA GLY A 48 4.81 -7.51 -18.87
C GLY A 48 6.30 -7.37 -18.58
N LEU A 49 6.81 -8.05 -17.55
CA LEU A 49 8.22 -7.98 -17.17
C LEU A 49 9.09 -8.84 -18.09
N ASP A 50 10.34 -8.43 -18.29
CA ASP A 50 11.33 -9.12 -19.12
C ASP A 50 12.67 -9.23 -18.38
N LYS A 51 13.20 -10.45 -18.26
CA LYS A 51 14.50 -10.74 -17.62
C LYS A 51 15.67 -10.08 -18.36
N ASN A 52 15.54 -9.82 -19.66
CA ASN A 52 16.58 -9.16 -20.45
C ASN A 52 16.55 -7.64 -20.32
N ASN A 53 15.47 -7.09 -19.76
CA ASN A 53 15.31 -5.68 -19.49
C ASN A 53 14.78 -5.46 -18.06
N PRO A 54 15.58 -5.83 -17.03
CA PRO A 54 15.16 -5.73 -15.64
C PRO A 54 14.95 -4.26 -15.25
N LEU A 55 13.95 -4.00 -14.40
CA LEU A 55 13.59 -2.65 -13.96
C LEU A 55 14.42 -2.22 -12.75
N PRO A 56 14.78 -0.94 -12.61
CA PRO A 56 15.38 -0.46 -11.38
C PRO A 56 14.43 -0.70 -10.20
N GLY A 57 14.96 -1.11 -9.06
CA GLY A 57 14.11 -1.53 -7.95
C GLY A 57 14.79 -1.67 -6.61
N ALA A 58 13.97 -1.96 -5.60
CA ALA A 58 14.37 -2.13 -4.21
C ALA A 58 13.68 -3.34 -3.57
N LEU A 59 14.36 -3.95 -2.60
CA LEU A 59 13.85 -5.05 -1.79
C LEU A 59 13.63 -4.56 -0.37
N PHE A 60 12.44 -4.82 0.16
CA PHE A 60 12.02 -4.43 1.50
C PHE A 60 11.75 -5.66 2.36
N ILE A 61 11.98 -5.53 3.65
CA ILE A 61 11.57 -6.56 4.62
C ILE A 61 10.10 -6.35 5.00
N HIS A 62 9.70 -5.08 5.16
CA HIS A 62 8.36 -4.70 5.57
C HIS A 62 7.80 -3.60 4.66
N HIS A 63 6.51 -3.68 4.35
CA HIS A 63 5.91 -2.84 3.31
C HIS A 63 5.95 -1.34 3.62
N ASP A 64 5.93 -0.96 4.90
CA ASP A 64 6.04 0.43 5.31
C ASP A 64 7.38 1.08 4.91
N GLU A 65 8.42 0.29 4.62
CA GLU A 65 9.71 0.78 4.13
C GLU A 65 9.60 1.42 2.72
N VAL A 66 8.57 1.06 1.94
CA VAL A 66 8.26 1.71 0.65
C VAL A 66 7.99 3.20 0.84
N PHE A 67 7.35 3.60 1.96
CA PHE A 67 7.06 5.00 2.24
C PHE A 67 8.36 5.83 2.33
N ASP A 68 9.35 5.34 3.06
CA ASP A 68 10.63 6.02 3.23
C ASP A 68 11.42 6.05 1.92
N TRP A 69 11.41 4.97 1.15
CA TRP A 69 12.06 4.95 -0.16
C TRP A 69 11.45 5.98 -1.13
N CYS A 70 10.12 6.05 -1.19
CA CYS A 70 9.43 7.02 -2.05
C CYS A 70 9.65 8.47 -1.59
N LYS A 71 9.74 8.70 -0.28
CA LYS A 71 10.13 10.00 0.28
C LYS A 71 11.50 10.42 -0.24
N ASP A 72 12.50 9.54 -0.15
CA ASP A 72 13.85 9.82 -0.58
C ASP A 72 13.94 9.99 -2.10
N LEU A 73 13.20 9.19 -2.87
CA LEU A 73 13.15 9.32 -4.32
C LEU A 73 12.62 10.70 -4.74
N ARG A 74 11.53 11.19 -4.13
CA ARG A 74 10.97 12.51 -4.45
C ARG A 74 11.94 13.65 -4.16
N MET A 75 12.71 13.56 -3.07
CA MET A 75 13.73 14.54 -2.74
C MET A 75 14.86 14.59 -3.77
N ASN A 76 15.11 13.48 -4.47
CA ASN A 76 16.18 13.35 -5.46
C ASN A 76 15.72 13.55 -6.92
N GLU A 77 14.46 13.26 -7.25
CA GLU A 77 13.93 13.22 -8.63
C GLU A 77 12.82 14.25 -8.89
N ASN A 78 13.04 15.52 -8.54
CA ASN A 78 12.16 16.67 -8.87
C ASN A 78 10.69 16.54 -8.42
N ASP A 79 10.42 15.87 -7.29
CA ASP A 79 9.09 15.83 -6.66
C ASP A 79 7.97 15.21 -7.54
N GLU A 80 8.31 14.22 -8.39
CA GLU A 80 7.33 13.49 -9.21
C GLU A 80 6.36 12.64 -8.39
N SER A 81 5.08 12.63 -8.79
CA SER A 81 4.04 11.77 -8.21
C SER A 81 4.03 10.35 -8.77
N PHE A 82 3.51 9.45 -7.95
CA PHE A 82 3.56 8.00 -8.16
C PHE A 82 2.22 7.43 -8.58
N SER A 83 2.25 6.54 -9.56
CA SER A 83 1.13 5.70 -9.96
C SER A 83 1.45 4.26 -9.57
N PHE A 84 0.69 3.68 -8.63
CA PHE A 84 0.98 2.35 -8.10
C PHE A 84 0.16 1.28 -8.80
N VAL A 85 0.82 0.19 -9.17
CA VAL A 85 0.22 -1.13 -9.37
C VAL A 85 0.69 -1.99 -8.22
N HIS A 86 -0.18 -2.16 -7.23
CA HIS A 86 0.09 -2.87 -5.99
C HIS A 86 -0.46 -4.30 -6.09
N VAL A 87 0.44 -5.28 -6.11
CA VAL A 87 0.18 -6.72 -6.25
C VAL A 87 0.39 -7.37 -4.89
N ASP A 88 -0.71 -7.66 -4.22
CA ASP A 88 -0.68 -8.01 -2.80
C ASP A 88 -1.90 -8.86 -2.41
N ALA A 89 -1.78 -9.63 -1.33
CA ALA A 89 -2.93 -10.28 -0.69
C ALA A 89 -3.85 -9.28 0.03
N HIS A 90 -3.29 -8.19 0.54
CA HIS A 90 -3.92 -7.12 1.32
C HIS A 90 -3.92 -5.80 0.54
N SER A 91 -4.80 -4.88 0.88
CA SER A 91 -4.89 -3.60 0.15
C SER A 91 -3.94 -2.53 0.64
N ASP A 92 -3.42 -2.70 1.86
CA ASP A 92 -2.60 -1.73 2.60
C ASP A 92 -3.16 -0.30 2.66
N LEU A 93 -4.50 -0.21 2.58
CA LEU A 93 -5.27 1.02 2.72
C LEU A 93 -5.88 1.19 4.11
N ALA A 94 -5.53 0.35 5.08
CA ALA A 94 -6.13 0.27 6.41
C ALA A 94 -7.65 0.01 6.42
N THR A 95 -8.09 -0.73 7.43
CA THR A 95 -9.52 -0.93 7.72
C THR A 95 -10.10 0.13 8.66
N GLY A 96 -9.24 0.97 9.26
CA GLY A 96 -9.60 1.98 10.26
C GLY A 96 -9.61 1.50 11.70
N ILE A 97 -9.41 0.19 11.96
CA ILE A 97 -9.34 -0.40 13.31
C ILE A 97 -8.10 0.10 14.08
N ASP A 98 -7.03 0.41 13.35
CA ASP A 98 -5.75 0.90 13.87
C ASP A 98 -5.77 2.38 14.31
N GLY A 99 -6.88 3.08 14.10
CA GLY A 99 -7.02 4.50 14.43
C GLY A 99 -6.17 5.44 13.54
N CYS A 100 -5.54 4.92 12.47
CA CYS A 100 -4.72 5.74 11.56
C CYS A 100 -5.55 6.88 10.94
N TYR A 101 -6.82 6.61 10.63
CA TYR A 101 -7.72 7.60 10.04
C TYR A 101 -7.89 8.83 10.93
N ILE A 102 -7.99 8.67 12.26
CA ILE A 102 -8.08 9.82 13.18
C ILE A 102 -6.83 10.67 13.12
N TYR A 103 -5.64 10.06 13.09
CA TYR A 103 -4.39 10.79 12.99
C TYR A 103 -4.26 11.54 11.67
N ILE A 104 -4.63 10.91 10.56
CA ILE A 104 -4.65 11.55 9.25
C ILE A 104 -5.58 12.77 9.28
N MET A 105 -6.81 12.59 9.75
CA MET A 105 -7.82 13.65 9.81
C MET A 105 -7.45 14.81 10.75
N GLU A 106 -6.97 14.51 11.96
CA GLU A 106 -6.75 15.51 13.01
C GLU A 106 -5.38 16.17 12.93
N THR A 107 -4.37 15.42 12.49
CA THR A 107 -2.96 15.85 12.57
C THR A 107 -2.38 16.05 11.18
N MET A 108 -2.29 14.99 10.37
CA MET A 108 -1.49 15.01 9.15
C MET A 108 -2.05 15.99 8.11
N LEU A 109 -3.36 15.93 7.80
CA LEU A 109 -3.96 16.81 6.79
C LEU A 109 -4.03 18.29 7.19
N ARG A 110 -3.79 18.60 8.46
CA ARG A 110 -3.71 19.98 8.96
C ARG A 110 -2.32 20.59 8.87
N LYS A 111 -1.31 19.78 8.55
CA LYS A 111 0.04 20.26 8.24
C LYS A 111 0.11 20.73 6.78
N PRO A 112 0.95 21.74 6.47
CA PRO A 112 1.37 22.00 5.10
C PRO A 112 1.91 20.73 4.43
N ILE A 113 1.68 20.56 3.12
CA ILE A 113 2.06 19.35 2.36
C ILE A 113 3.52 18.96 2.61
N ALA A 114 4.45 19.92 2.54
CA ALA A 114 5.88 19.70 2.77
C ALA A 114 6.23 19.10 4.15
N ASN A 115 5.36 19.26 5.15
CA ASN A 115 5.58 18.78 6.51
C ASN A 115 4.81 17.49 6.83
N ARG A 116 3.94 17.01 5.92
CA ARG A 116 3.18 15.76 6.11
C ARG A 116 4.06 14.50 6.19
N PRO A 117 5.17 14.38 5.43
CA PRO A 117 6.07 13.23 5.49
C PRO A 117 6.81 13.08 6.83
N GLU A 118 6.93 14.17 7.58
CA GLU A 118 7.53 14.20 8.91
C GLU A 118 6.54 13.65 9.95
N ILE A 119 6.49 12.32 10.04
CA ILE A 119 5.54 11.57 10.88
C ILE A 119 6.11 11.32 12.30
N LYS A 120 7.12 12.11 12.72
CA LYS A 120 7.76 12.02 14.05
C LYS A 120 6.75 12.13 15.21
N ASP A 121 5.68 12.89 14.99
CA ASP A 121 4.60 13.11 15.96
C ASP A 121 3.63 11.92 16.08
N ALA A 122 3.78 10.88 15.25
CA ALA A 122 2.96 9.67 15.32
C ALA A 122 3.39 8.69 16.43
N GLY A 123 4.27 9.13 17.35
CA GLY A 123 4.90 8.34 18.40
C GLY A 123 4.01 7.33 19.15
N TYR A 124 4.67 6.30 19.70
CA TYR A 124 4.21 5.12 20.46
C TYR A 124 3.13 4.23 19.81
N LEU A 125 2.30 4.74 18.90
CA LEU A 125 1.19 4.00 18.31
C LEU A 125 1.50 3.34 16.95
N GLN A 126 2.70 3.50 16.39
CA GLN A 126 3.09 2.95 15.06
C GLN A 126 1.98 3.14 14.02
N LYS A 127 1.53 4.40 13.88
CA LYS A 127 0.34 4.72 13.08
C LYS A 127 0.56 4.50 11.59
N LEU A 128 1.78 4.69 11.10
CA LEU A 128 2.25 4.15 9.83
C LEU A 128 2.75 2.73 10.09
N ASN A 129 2.27 1.77 9.32
CA ASN A 129 2.67 0.37 9.37
C ASN A 129 2.40 -0.29 8.00
N PRO A 130 2.84 -1.55 7.78
CA PRO A 130 2.64 -2.23 6.50
C PRO A 130 1.19 -2.17 6.01
N GLY A 131 0.20 -2.36 6.89
CA GLY A 131 -1.21 -2.42 6.48
C GLY A 131 -1.87 -1.08 6.12
N ASN A 132 -1.13 0.04 6.11
CA ASN A 132 -1.72 1.36 5.84
C ASN A 132 -0.82 2.37 5.11
N PHE A 133 0.38 2.00 4.67
CA PHE A 133 1.35 2.96 4.16
C PHE A 133 0.84 3.72 2.92
N LEU A 134 0.04 3.09 2.06
CA LEU A 134 -0.53 3.73 0.87
C LEU A 134 -1.46 4.90 1.23
N VAL A 135 -2.19 4.82 2.35
CA VAL A 135 -3.03 5.94 2.82
C VAL A 135 -2.17 7.12 3.27
N PHE A 136 -1.04 6.85 3.91
CA PHE A 136 -0.10 7.90 4.30
C PHE A 136 0.52 8.56 3.07
N MET A 137 0.89 7.78 2.05
CA MET A 137 1.35 8.34 0.78
C MET A 137 0.28 9.21 0.10
N ALA A 138 -0.99 8.77 0.12
CA ALA A 138 -2.11 9.56 -0.37
C ALA A 138 -2.30 10.86 0.44
N ALA A 139 -2.13 10.82 1.77
CA ALA A 139 -2.20 12.01 2.62
C ALA A 139 -1.07 13.00 2.35
N CYS A 140 0.11 12.52 1.94
CA CYS A 140 1.21 13.36 1.45
C CYS A 140 0.97 13.94 0.05
N GLU A 141 -0.11 13.56 -0.64
CA GLU A 141 -0.39 13.91 -2.05
C GLU A 141 0.72 13.45 -3.01
N TRP A 142 1.35 12.31 -2.70
CA TRP A 142 2.40 11.72 -3.52
C TRP A 142 1.86 10.77 -4.59
N VAL A 143 0.59 10.40 -4.52
CA VAL A 143 0.00 9.33 -5.34
C VAL A 143 -1.01 9.92 -6.30
N ASN A 144 -0.88 9.56 -7.58
CA ASN A 144 -1.79 9.96 -8.66
C ASN A 144 -2.87 8.90 -8.92
N GLU A 145 -2.53 7.63 -8.79
CA GLU A 145 -3.48 6.51 -8.95
C GLU A 145 -2.98 5.28 -8.21
N ILE A 146 -3.91 4.41 -7.81
CA ILE A 146 -3.63 3.10 -7.23
C ILE A 146 -4.47 2.06 -7.96
N THR A 147 -3.82 1.08 -8.57
CA THR A 147 -4.45 -0.18 -8.96
C THR A 147 -4.02 -1.27 -7.98
N PHE A 148 -4.99 -1.85 -7.27
CA PHE A 148 -4.78 -3.03 -6.43
C PHE A 148 -5.10 -4.31 -7.22
N VAL A 149 -4.05 -5.07 -7.54
CA VAL A 149 -4.13 -6.38 -8.18
C VAL A 149 -4.24 -7.44 -7.09
N LYS A 150 -5.46 -7.83 -6.79
CA LYS A 150 -5.74 -8.62 -5.58
C LYS A 150 -5.55 -10.11 -5.77
N HIS A 151 -5.08 -10.75 -4.71
CA HIS A 151 -5.08 -12.18 -4.56
C HIS A 151 -6.49 -12.80 -4.75
N HIS A 152 -6.57 -14.03 -5.28
CA HIS A 152 -7.85 -14.67 -5.61
C HIS A 152 -8.80 -14.89 -4.43
N LYS A 153 -8.24 -14.98 -3.22
CA LYS A 153 -8.99 -15.12 -1.95
C LYS A 153 -9.20 -13.80 -1.21
N SER A 154 -8.76 -12.68 -1.78
CA SER A 154 -8.85 -11.38 -1.12
C SER A 154 -10.32 -10.97 -0.96
N ASN A 155 -10.66 -10.63 0.28
CA ASN A 155 -11.98 -10.19 0.74
C ASN A 155 -11.88 -8.85 1.50
N GLU A 156 -10.93 -8.01 1.07
CA GLU A 156 -10.61 -6.73 1.68
C GLU A 156 -11.84 -5.86 1.93
N LEU A 157 -11.83 -5.17 3.06
CA LEU A 157 -12.85 -4.23 3.46
C LEU A 157 -12.21 -2.86 3.61
N TYR A 158 -12.85 -1.86 3.01
CA TYR A 158 -12.32 -0.50 3.00
C TYR A 158 -13.03 0.37 4.02
N ASN A 159 -12.30 1.30 4.62
CA ASN A 159 -12.91 2.37 5.41
C ASN A 159 -13.54 3.41 4.48
N PRO A 160 -14.88 3.60 4.48
CA PRO A 160 -15.53 4.56 3.59
C PRO A 160 -15.01 5.99 3.75
N LEU A 161 -14.50 6.35 4.93
CA LEU A 161 -13.97 7.68 5.22
C LEU A 161 -12.78 8.06 4.34
N PHE A 162 -12.06 7.09 3.78
CA PHE A 162 -10.96 7.32 2.86
C PHE A 162 -11.40 7.64 1.43
N PHE A 163 -12.67 7.42 1.08
CA PHE A 163 -13.16 7.57 -0.29
C PHE A 163 -13.97 8.85 -0.46
N GLN A 164 -13.99 9.41 -1.66
CA GLN A 164 -14.79 10.58 -2.03
C GLN A 164 -16.25 10.40 -1.58
N ASP A 165 -16.84 11.48 -1.07
CA ASP A 165 -18.20 11.48 -0.48
C ASP A 165 -18.42 10.47 0.66
N ASN A 166 -17.34 9.97 1.25
CA ASN A 166 -17.33 8.88 2.21
C ASN A 166 -18.04 7.63 1.66
N ASN A 167 -17.75 7.30 0.40
CA ASN A 167 -18.41 6.23 -0.34
C ASN A 167 -17.41 5.44 -1.19
N ILE A 168 -17.19 4.17 -0.83
CA ILE A 168 -16.25 3.27 -1.52
C ILE A 168 -16.60 3.14 -3.02
N ALA A 169 -17.89 3.15 -3.37
CA ALA A 169 -18.35 2.99 -4.75
C ALA A 169 -17.91 4.13 -5.70
N THR A 170 -17.37 5.23 -5.16
CA THR A 170 -16.80 6.30 -5.98
C THR A 170 -15.49 5.92 -6.64
N ASN A 171 -14.80 4.87 -6.15
CA ASN A 171 -13.49 4.44 -6.64
C ASN A 171 -12.46 5.58 -6.69
N ASN A 172 -12.60 6.57 -5.80
CA ASN A 172 -11.68 7.68 -5.67
C ASN A 172 -11.33 7.83 -4.19
N ILE A 173 -10.06 7.65 -3.85
CA ILE A 173 -9.55 7.95 -2.51
C ILE A 173 -9.50 9.48 -2.38
N GLN A 174 -10.13 10.01 -1.34
CA GLN A 174 -10.10 11.43 -1.01
C GLN A 174 -10.14 11.58 0.50
N LEU A 175 -8.99 11.92 1.08
CA LEU A 175 -8.83 12.05 2.52
C LEU A 175 -9.32 13.43 2.96
N LYS A 176 -9.89 13.50 4.16
CA LYS A 176 -10.64 14.68 4.62
C LYS A 176 -10.25 15.02 6.04
N SER A 177 -10.16 16.31 6.37
CA SER A 177 -10.11 16.76 7.75
C SER A 177 -11.46 17.38 8.13
N TYR A 178 -11.88 17.20 9.38
CA TYR A 178 -13.12 17.76 9.92
C TYR A 178 -12.82 18.63 11.14
N GLN A 179 -13.82 19.40 11.59
CA GLN A 179 -13.76 20.12 12.87
C GLN A 179 -13.44 19.17 14.04
N LEU A 180 -12.68 19.63 15.04
CA LEU A 180 -12.18 18.77 16.13
C LEU A 180 -13.29 18.06 16.92
N ASN A 181 -14.42 18.72 17.12
CA ASN A 181 -15.58 18.11 17.79
C ASN A 181 -16.16 16.92 17.00
N ILE A 182 -16.10 16.95 15.67
CA ILE A 182 -16.53 15.84 14.80
C ILE A 182 -15.52 14.70 14.89
N VAL A 183 -14.22 15.00 14.79
CA VAL A 183 -13.16 13.99 14.90
C VAL A 183 -13.17 13.29 16.27
N LYS A 184 -13.38 14.03 17.36
CA LYS A 184 -13.55 13.45 18.70
C LYS A 184 -14.75 12.50 18.78
N LYS A 185 -15.88 12.83 18.16
CA LYS A 185 -17.05 11.96 18.09
C LYS A 185 -16.80 10.70 17.26
N LEU A 186 -16.02 10.80 16.18
CA LEU A 186 -15.56 9.64 15.39
C LEU A 186 -14.69 8.71 16.23
N ALA A 187 -13.69 9.27 16.92
CA ALA A 187 -12.79 8.51 17.80
C ALA A 187 -13.51 7.79 18.95
N GLN A 188 -14.65 8.34 19.41
CA GLN A 188 -15.50 7.74 20.45
C GLN A 188 -16.43 6.63 19.93
N GLY A 189 -16.39 6.29 18.63
CA GLY A 189 -17.23 5.23 18.05
C GLY A 189 -18.72 5.56 18.05
N THR A 190 -19.09 6.85 18.10
CA THR A 190 -20.50 7.26 18.01
C THR A 190 -21.06 6.96 16.60
N ASN A 191 -22.39 6.93 16.44
CA ASN A 191 -23.07 6.78 15.13
C ASN A 191 -22.78 7.90 14.12
N ILE A 192 -21.81 8.78 14.39
CA ILE A 192 -21.44 9.88 13.51
C ILE A 192 -20.87 9.40 12.17
N ILE A 193 -20.28 8.19 12.08
CA ILE A 193 -19.84 7.62 10.79
C ILE A 193 -21.02 7.58 9.80
N ASN A 194 -22.23 7.24 10.27
CA ASN A 194 -23.42 7.16 9.40
C ASN A 194 -23.90 8.54 8.91
N ASN A 195 -23.58 9.60 9.66
CA ASN A 195 -24.03 10.97 9.37
C ASN A 195 -22.87 11.90 8.98
N ILE A 196 -21.65 11.36 8.78
CA ILE A 196 -20.46 12.17 8.49
C ILE A 196 -20.60 12.97 7.20
N ARG A 197 -21.42 12.46 6.26
CA ARG A 197 -21.79 13.16 5.01
C ARG A 197 -22.57 14.45 5.22
N ASN A 198 -23.20 14.62 6.39
CA ASN A 198 -23.91 15.86 6.76
C ASN A 198 -22.97 16.93 7.32
N HIS A 199 -21.68 16.62 7.43
CA HIS A 199 -20.66 17.55 7.90
C HIS A 199 -19.72 17.91 6.76
N ASN A 200 -19.50 19.21 6.57
CA ASN A 200 -18.53 19.69 5.59
C ASN A 200 -17.12 19.49 6.15
N PRO A 201 -16.20 18.89 5.37
CA PRO A 201 -14.80 18.84 5.72
C PRO A 201 -14.18 20.25 5.69
N ILE A 202 -13.20 20.49 6.56
CA ILE A 202 -12.42 21.75 6.59
C ILE A 202 -11.27 21.71 5.57
N PHE A 203 -10.88 20.51 5.14
CA PHE A 203 -9.87 20.26 4.13
C PHE A 203 -10.17 18.92 3.44
N GLN A 204 -9.86 18.82 2.15
CA GLN A 204 -9.92 17.58 1.38
C GLN A 204 -8.70 17.51 0.47
N THR A 205 -8.13 16.32 0.29
CA THR A 205 -7.08 16.10 -0.72
C THR A 205 -7.67 16.12 -2.12
N THR A 206 -6.80 16.19 -3.13
CA THR A 206 -7.16 15.83 -4.49
C THR A 206 -7.67 14.37 -4.53
N PRO A 207 -8.79 14.08 -5.23
CA PRO A 207 -9.24 12.70 -5.43
C PRO A 207 -8.21 11.89 -6.23
N ILE A 208 -7.94 10.67 -5.78
CA ILE A 208 -7.00 9.73 -6.39
C ILE A 208 -7.80 8.52 -6.90
N PRO A 209 -7.79 8.23 -8.21
CA PRO A 209 -8.39 7.02 -8.75
C PRO A 209 -7.85 5.76 -8.06
N PHE A 210 -8.78 4.95 -7.56
CA PHE A 210 -8.52 3.65 -6.97
C PHE A 210 -9.27 2.58 -7.74
N ARG A 211 -8.54 1.54 -8.18
CA ARG A 211 -9.14 0.42 -8.90
C ARG A 211 -8.69 -0.90 -8.29
N GLU A 212 -9.65 -1.73 -7.93
CA GLU A 212 -9.41 -3.11 -7.55
C GLU A 212 -9.62 -4.03 -8.76
N VAL A 213 -8.68 -4.94 -9.02
CA VAL A 213 -8.73 -5.90 -10.13
C VAL A 213 -8.30 -7.27 -9.64
N LYS A 214 -9.03 -8.33 -10.01
CA LYS A 214 -8.57 -9.70 -9.75
C LYS A 214 -7.30 -9.98 -10.54
N TRP A 215 -6.32 -10.67 -9.94
CA TRP A 215 -5.06 -10.98 -10.61
C TRP A 215 -5.20 -11.63 -11.99
N CYS A 216 -6.19 -12.51 -12.18
CA CYS A 216 -6.40 -13.21 -13.45
C CYS A 216 -6.89 -12.29 -14.57
N ASP A 217 -7.61 -11.23 -14.20
CA ASP A 217 -8.22 -10.25 -15.11
C ASP A 217 -7.28 -9.07 -15.39
N TYR A 218 -6.24 -8.91 -14.57
CA TYR A 218 -5.22 -7.88 -14.76
C TYR A 218 -4.30 -8.25 -15.93
N ASN A 219 -4.03 -7.29 -16.81
CA ASN A 219 -2.93 -7.34 -17.77
C ASN A 219 -2.38 -5.92 -17.88
N GLU A 220 -1.08 -5.77 -17.65
CA GLU A 220 -0.41 -4.48 -17.82
C GLU A 220 -0.10 -4.21 -19.29
N ASN A 221 -0.42 -3.00 -19.74
CA ASN A 221 -0.16 -2.53 -21.11
C ASN A 221 0.89 -1.41 -21.13
N ASN A 222 1.26 -0.86 -19.99
CA ASN A 222 2.19 0.26 -19.84
C ASN A 222 3.50 -0.20 -19.21
N LYS A 223 4.57 0.55 -19.48
CA LYS A 223 5.87 0.29 -18.83
C LYS A 223 5.86 0.80 -17.39
N PHE A 224 6.50 0.04 -16.52
CA PHE A 224 6.86 0.49 -15.18
C PHE A 224 8.21 1.21 -15.20
N ASP A 225 8.35 2.21 -14.35
CA ASP A 225 9.62 2.90 -14.12
C ASP A 225 10.43 2.18 -13.03
N TYR A 226 9.75 1.67 -12.00
CA TYR A 226 10.36 0.99 -10.85
C TYR A 226 9.60 -0.29 -10.48
N ILE A 227 10.33 -1.24 -9.88
CA ILE A 227 9.79 -2.45 -9.26
C ILE A 227 10.21 -2.56 -7.79
N PHE A 228 9.26 -2.74 -6.90
CA PHE A 228 9.47 -3.00 -5.49
C PHE A 228 9.03 -4.41 -5.15
N LEU A 229 9.81 -5.05 -4.29
CA LEU A 229 9.47 -6.35 -3.72
C LEU A 229 9.54 -6.26 -2.19
N THR A 230 8.46 -6.61 -1.53
CA THR A 230 8.38 -6.71 -0.07
C THR A 230 8.31 -8.18 0.34
N GLN A 231 9.14 -8.57 1.32
CA GLN A 231 9.20 -9.96 1.79
C GLN A 231 8.05 -10.34 2.75
N SER A 232 7.62 -9.38 3.56
CA SER A 232 6.63 -9.52 4.64
C SER A 232 6.76 -10.83 5.43
N PRO A 233 7.86 -11.04 6.19
CA PRO A 233 8.13 -12.29 6.90
C PRO A 233 6.98 -12.78 7.79
N SER A 234 6.23 -11.87 8.41
CA SER A 234 5.08 -12.24 9.23
C SER A 234 3.91 -12.77 8.41
N PHE A 235 3.85 -12.54 7.11
CA PHE A 235 2.79 -12.98 6.20
C PHE A 235 3.25 -14.09 5.25
N THR A 236 4.51 -14.54 5.34
CA THR A 236 5.04 -15.59 4.47
C THR A 236 5.72 -16.72 5.26
N PRO A 237 5.63 -17.99 4.81
CA PRO A 237 6.49 -19.06 5.30
C PRO A 237 7.93 -18.88 4.76
N ARG A 238 8.94 -19.47 5.43
CA ARG A 238 10.33 -19.45 4.92
C ARG A 238 10.47 -20.04 3.51
N SER A 239 9.59 -20.97 3.14
CA SER A 239 9.58 -21.58 1.82
C SER A 239 9.27 -20.59 0.69
N SER A 240 8.72 -19.41 0.98
CA SER A 240 8.49 -18.35 -0.01
C SER A 240 9.77 -17.60 -0.38
N ASP A 241 10.81 -17.64 0.44
CA ASP A 241 12.04 -16.86 0.20
C ASP A 241 12.71 -17.24 -1.13
N LYS A 242 12.52 -18.48 -1.60
CA LYS A 242 12.98 -18.93 -2.94
C LYS A 242 12.39 -18.12 -4.10
N LEU A 243 11.22 -17.52 -3.93
CA LEU A 243 10.56 -16.71 -4.96
C LEU A 243 11.17 -15.32 -5.06
N ILE A 244 11.86 -14.85 -4.02
CA ILE A 244 12.61 -13.59 -4.07
C ILE A 244 13.69 -13.69 -5.16
N ASP A 245 14.41 -14.80 -5.23
CA ASP A 245 15.44 -14.98 -6.25
C ASP A 245 14.88 -15.02 -7.67
N VAL A 246 13.66 -15.55 -7.85
CA VAL A 246 12.94 -15.55 -9.13
C VAL A 246 12.56 -14.11 -9.53
N ILE A 247 11.93 -13.37 -8.62
CA ILE A 247 11.47 -12.00 -8.90
C ILE A 247 12.67 -11.07 -9.12
N LYS A 248 13.78 -11.26 -8.40
CA LYS A 248 15.03 -10.50 -8.58
C LYS A 248 15.60 -10.60 -9.99
N MET A 249 15.29 -11.64 -10.77
CA MET A 249 15.71 -11.73 -12.17
C MET A 249 15.13 -10.61 -13.05
N TYR A 250 14.05 -9.96 -12.60
CA TYR A 250 13.40 -8.85 -13.27
C TYR A 250 13.78 -7.49 -12.65
N MET A 251 14.72 -7.47 -11.70
CA MET A 251 15.08 -6.28 -10.93
C MET A 251 16.57 -5.94 -11.09
N GLN A 252 16.85 -4.67 -11.37
CA GLN A 252 18.16 -4.05 -11.15
C GLN A 252 18.14 -3.46 -9.75
N ILE A 253 18.58 -4.25 -8.77
CA ILE A 253 18.65 -3.77 -7.38
C ILE A 253 19.69 -2.65 -7.34
N LYS A 254 19.23 -1.42 -7.15
CA LYS A 254 20.14 -0.34 -6.77
C LYS A 254 20.58 -0.66 -5.33
N THR A 255 21.78 -1.20 -5.15
CA THR A 255 22.43 -1.19 -3.83
C THR A 255 22.42 0.25 -3.35
N THR A 256 21.65 0.55 -2.31
CA THR A 256 21.74 1.80 -1.58
C THR A 256 23.15 1.87 -1.02
N ALA A 257 24.06 2.54 -1.74
CA ALA A 257 25.22 3.14 -1.13
C ALA A 257 24.67 4.19 -0.18
N ASN A 258 24.66 3.87 1.12
CA ASN A 258 24.45 4.77 2.26
C ASN A 258 23.50 5.95 1.98
N ILE A 259 22.21 5.76 2.28
CA ILE A 259 21.36 6.87 2.71
C ILE A 259 21.57 7.02 4.22
#